data_AF-A0A533ZEL4-F1
#
_entry.id   AF-A0A533ZEL4-F1
#
_cell.length_a   1.000
_cell.length_b   1.000
_cell.length_c   1.000
_cell.angle_alpha   90.00
_cell.angle_beta   90.00
_cell.angle_gamma   90.00
#
_symmetry.space_group_name_H-M   'P 1'
#
loop_
_entity.id
_entity.type
_entity.pdbx_description
1 polymer ?
#
loop_
_entity_poly.entity_id
_entity_poly.type
_entity_poly.pdbx_seq_one_letter_code
_entity_poly.pdbx_strand_id
1 'polypeptide(L)'
;MKQGSIGLISVVLGTMILAPSAMAGTLVEFEGGIGVIPVQRVTGNAATGTADRNDVRGVQPGGAPWVIRRFEAKVKENGDIRAEGRGLVLAGTNNIGTSGGVPTVLATLICQDGTTFNNHDSASFPLAADGDFKIQGPLTPSPPDPCTNPVLLIRIGGQPPITNAGNRWLAAGIPKLEHDD
;
A
#
# COMPACT_ATOMS: atom_id res chain seq x y z
N MET A 1 -44.26 0.31 65.16
CA MET A 1 -44.98 0.14 63.87
C MET A 1 -44.20 0.91 62.81
N LYS A 2 -43.79 0.20 61.75
CA LYS A 2 -42.96 0.68 60.63
C LYS A 2 -43.78 1.56 59.68
N GLN A 3 -43.20 2.66 59.19
CA GLN A 3 -43.59 3.27 57.92
C GLN A 3 -42.30 3.60 57.16
N GLY A 4 -42.08 2.88 56.06
CA GLY A 4 -40.91 3.04 55.19
C GLY A 4 -41.25 3.98 54.04
N SER A 5 -40.37 4.93 53.77
CA SER A 5 -40.42 5.78 52.59
C SER A 5 -39.55 5.17 51.49
N ILE A 6 -40.19 4.83 50.37
CA ILE A 6 -39.57 4.28 49.16
C ILE A 6 -39.01 5.46 48.36
N GLY A 7 -37.68 5.55 48.24
CA GLY A 7 -37.00 6.52 47.38
C GLY A 7 -36.93 6.02 45.95
N LEU A 8 -37.45 6.82 45.00
CA LEU A 8 -37.32 6.58 43.56
C LEU A 8 -35.87 6.81 43.10
N ILE A 9 -35.24 5.77 42.59
CA ILE A 9 -33.98 5.86 41.83
C ILE A 9 -34.36 6.19 40.37
N SER A 10 -34.08 7.42 39.93
CA SER A 10 -34.14 7.78 38.51
C SER A 10 -32.91 7.23 37.80
N VAL A 11 -33.10 6.23 36.93
CA VAL A 11 -32.08 5.77 35.99
C VAL A 11 -32.16 6.65 34.75
N VAL A 12 -31.19 7.57 34.59
CA VAL A 12 -31.04 8.36 33.37
C VAL A 12 -30.35 7.49 32.32
N LEU A 13 -31.12 6.96 31.39
CA LEU A 13 -30.63 6.16 30.26
C LEU A 13 -30.13 7.12 29.17
N GLY A 14 -28.82 7.38 29.17
CA GLY A 14 -28.17 8.21 28.15
C GLY A 14 -28.21 7.52 26.78
N THR A 15 -28.89 8.13 25.82
CA THR A 15 -28.88 7.71 24.42
C THR A 15 -27.51 7.99 23.80
N MET A 16 -26.67 6.96 23.67
CA MET A 16 -25.45 7.02 22.88
C MET A 16 -25.85 7.13 21.40
N ILE A 17 -25.78 8.34 20.84
CA ILE A 17 -25.96 8.57 19.41
C ILE A 17 -24.71 8.02 18.71
N LEU A 18 -24.80 6.78 18.22
CA LEU A 18 -23.83 6.24 17.28
C LEU A 18 -24.02 7.01 15.96
N ALA A 19 -23.17 8.01 15.71
CA ALA A 19 -23.11 8.63 14.39
C ALA A 19 -22.80 7.55 13.36
N PRO A 20 -23.55 7.45 12.24
CA PRO A 20 -23.19 6.56 11.15
C PRO A 20 -21.78 6.94 10.69
N SER A 21 -20.86 5.97 10.67
CA SER A 21 -19.58 6.15 10.00
C SER A 21 -19.91 6.49 8.56
N ALA A 22 -19.69 7.74 8.13
CA ALA A 22 -19.78 8.10 6.72
C ALA A 22 -18.85 7.13 5.97
N MET A 23 -19.43 6.23 5.18
CA MET A 23 -18.64 5.29 4.38
C MET A 23 -17.97 6.13 3.29
N ALA A 24 -16.70 6.49 3.51
CA ALA A 24 -15.93 7.23 2.52
C ALA A 24 -15.95 6.49 1.17
N GLY A 25 -16.06 7.26 0.08
CA GLY A 25 -16.06 6.74 -1.28
C GLY A 25 -14.73 6.10 -1.66
N THR A 26 -14.67 5.58 -2.88
CA THR A 26 -13.46 4.96 -3.42
C THR A 26 -12.67 6.01 -4.18
N LEU A 27 -11.42 6.24 -3.77
CA LEU A 27 -10.51 7.18 -4.44
C LEU A 27 -9.84 6.52 -5.66
N VAL A 28 -9.34 5.30 -5.50
CA VAL A 28 -8.70 4.52 -6.57
C VAL A 28 -8.71 3.03 -6.23
N GLU A 29 -8.91 2.20 -7.25
CA GLU A 29 -8.75 0.74 -7.18
C GLU A 29 -7.59 0.28 -8.05
N PHE A 30 -6.95 -0.82 -7.63
CA PHE A 30 -5.92 -1.52 -8.38
C PHE A 30 -6.27 -3.00 -8.43
N GLU A 31 -6.18 -3.60 -9.61
CA GLU A 31 -6.45 -5.01 -9.85
C GLU A 31 -5.37 -5.59 -10.78
N GLY A 32 -4.64 -6.57 -10.27
CA GLY A 32 -3.41 -7.06 -10.88
C GLY A 32 -2.16 -6.33 -10.37
N GLY A 33 -1.01 -6.97 -10.55
CA GLY A 33 0.27 -6.46 -10.03
C GLY A 33 1.43 -6.68 -10.98
N ILE A 34 2.41 -5.79 -10.91
CA ILE A 34 3.66 -5.81 -11.67
C ILE A 34 4.79 -6.05 -10.69
N GLY A 35 5.55 -7.13 -10.87
CA GLY A 35 6.77 -7.37 -10.11
C GLY A 35 7.94 -6.52 -10.64
N VAL A 36 8.84 -6.09 -9.75
CA VAL A 36 9.98 -5.26 -10.17
C VAL A 36 10.97 -6.05 -11.01
N ILE A 37 11.42 -5.41 -12.09
CA ILE A 37 12.68 -5.74 -12.77
C ILE A 37 13.63 -4.57 -12.47
N PRO A 38 14.79 -4.78 -11.82
CA PRO A 38 15.61 -3.67 -11.31
C PRO A 38 16.20 -2.75 -12.39
N VAL A 39 16.23 -3.23 -13.63
CA VAL A 39 16.79 -2.53 -14.79
C VAL A 39 15.64 -2.14 -15.72
N GLN A 40 15.44 -0.84 -15.97
CA GLN A 40 14.37 -0.37 -16.87
C GLN A 40 14.75 -0.49 -18.35
N ARG A 41 16.03 -0.30 -18.68
CA ARG A 41 16.58 -0.44 -20.01
C ARG A 41 18.10 -0.60 -19.94
N VAL A 42 18.67 -1.10 -21.02
CA VAL A 42 20.12 -1.05 -21.26
C VAL A 42 20.36 0.00 -22.34
N THR A 43 21.21 0.98 -22.05
CA THR A 43 21.58 2.03 -23.00
C THR A 43 22.95 1.71 -23.60
N GLY A 44 23.09 1.86 -24.92
CA GLY A 44 24.29 1.50 -25.66
C GLY A 44 24.25 0.07 -26.22
N ASN A 45 25.39 -0.61 -26.24
CA ASN A 45 25.49 -1.98 -26.76
C ASN A 45 24.73 -2.96 -25.83
N ALA A 46 23.90 -3.84 -26.37
CA ALA A 46 23.15 -4.82 -25.58
C ALA A 46 24.03 -5.80 -24.77
N ALA A 47 25.28 -6.03 -25.18
CA ALA A 47 26.22 -6.92 -24.50
C ALA A 47 27.07 -6.23 -23.42
N THR A 48 27.29 -4.92 -23.52
CA THR A 48 28.24 -4.18 -22.65
C THR A 48 27.75 -2.81 -22.20
N GLY A 49 26.48 -2.49 -22.48
CA GLY A 49 25.87 -1.19 -22.20
C GLY A 49 25.61 -0.95 -20.72
N THR A 50 25.18 0.26 -20.41
CA THR A 50 24.86 0.67 -19.04
C THR A 50 23.42 0.33 -18.73
N ALA A 51 23.19 -0.35 -17.60
CA ALA A 51 21.87 -0.65 -17.09
C ALA A 51 21.31 0.55 -16.33
N ASP A 52 20.21 1.11 -16.82
CA ASP A 52 19.48 2.17 -16.12
C ASP A 52 18.61 1.57 -15.01
N ARG A 53 18.66 2.16 -13.82
CA ARG A 53 17.86 1.73 -12.68
C ARG A 53 16.37 1.98 -12.91
N ASN A 54 15.52 1.00 -12.61
CA ASN A 54 14.06 1.11 -12.77
C ASN A 54 13.40 1.93 -11.66
N ASP A 55 13.67 3.23 -11.64
CA ASP A 55 13.08 4.16 -10.68
C ASP A 55 11.65 4.51 -11.07
N VAL A 56 10.72 4.34 -10.12
CA VAL A 56 9.34 4.79 -10.27
C VAL A 56 9.15 6.02 -9.42
N ARG A 57 9.01 7.19 -10.06
CA ARG A 57 8.77 8.48 -9.38
C ARG A 57 9.78 8.77 -8.26
N GLY A 58 11.05 8.44 -8.52
CA GLY A 58 12.15 8.61 -7.57
C GLY A 58 12.33 7.46 -6.58
N VAL A 59 11.41 6.48 -6.50
CA VAL A 59 11.54 5.29 -5.65
C VAL A 59 12.41 4.26 -6.35
N GLN A 60 13.48 3.82 -5.67
CA GLN A 60 14.44 2.87 -6.22
C GLN A 60 13.85 1.45 -6.27
N PRO A 61 14.18 0.63 -7.27
CA PRO A 61 13.74 -0.76 -7.36
C PRO A 61 14.44 -1.65 -6.34
N GLY A 62 13.82 -2.78 -6.03
CA GLY A 62 14.46 -3.90 -5.33
C GLY A 62 15.75 -4.32 -6.03
N GLY A 63 16.69 -4.90 -5.28
CA GLY A 63 18.00 -5.28 -5.83
C GLY A 63 18.00 -6.53 -6.73
N ALA A 64 16.87 -7.23 -6.84
CA ALA A 64 16.68 -8.44 -7.62
C ALA A 64 15.32 -8.39 -8.31
N PRO A 65 15.06 -9.19 -9.36
CA PRO A 65 13.73 -9.33 -9.93
C PRO A 65 12.74 -9.91 -8.91
N TRP A 66 11.50 -9.43 -8.93
CA TRP A 66 10.39 -9.96 -8.14
C TRP A 66 9.21 -10.25 -9.04
N VAL A 67 8.34 -11.14 -8.59
CA VAL A 67 7.02 -11.38 -9.17
C VAL A 67 5.97 -11.26 -8.07
N ILE A 68 4.76 -10.89 -8.46
CA ILE A 68 3.57 -10.98 -7.62
C ILE A 68 2.49 -11.71 -8.41
N ARG A 69 1.91 -12.75 -7.83
CA ARG A 69 0.98 -13.63 -8.54
C ARG A 69 -0.43 -13.04 -8.63
N ARG A 70 -0.88 -12.40 -7.56
CA ARG A 70 -2.16 -11.66 -7.50
C ARG A 70 -1.99 -10.45 -6.62
N PHE A 71 -2.66 -9.36 -6.99
CA PHE A 71 -2.67 -8.14 -6.22
C PHE A 71 -3.99 -7.41 -6.41
N GLU A 72 -4.58 -6.97 -5.32
CA GLU A 72 -5.76 -6.13 -5.31
C GLU A 72 -5.58 -5.06 -4.24
N ALA A 73 -5.98 -3.83 -4.55
CA ALA A 73 -5.98 -2.75 -3.58
C ALA A 73 -7.12 -1.76 -3.81
N LYS A 74 -7.64 -1.21 -2.72
CA LYS A 74 -8.60 -0.12 -2.71
C LYS A 74 -8.10 0.95 -1.75
N VAL A 75 -8.02 2.19 -2.23
CA VAL A 75 -7.83 3.38 -1.41
C VAL A 75 -9.12 4.16 -1.40
N LYS A 76 -9.55 4.58 -0.21
CA LYS A 76 -10.74 5.40 -0.01
C LYS A 76 -10.39 6.89 -0.02
N GLU A 77 -11.40 7.73 -0.24
CA GLU A 77 -11.26 9.20 -0.23
C GLU A 77 -10.74 9.74 1.11
N ASN A 78 -10.98 9.03 2.21
CA ASN A 78 -10.45 9.38 3.54
C ASN A 78 -9.00 8.92 3.76
N GLY A 79 -8.34 8.36 2.74
CA GLY A 79 -6.96 7.87 2.81
C GLY A 79 -6.79 6.47 3.39
N ASP A 80 -7.87 5.77 3.78
CA ASP A 80 -7.77 4.38 4.21
C ASP A 80 -7.46 3.47 3.02
N ILE A 81 -6.40 2.66 3.15
CA ILE A 81 -6.04 1.62 2.20
C ILE A 81 -6.41 0.23 2.73
N ARG A 82 -6.82 -0.64 1.81
CA ARG A 82 -6.74 -2.09 1.94
C ARG A 82 -6.03 -2.64 0.72
N ALA A 83 -4.96 -3.40 0.93
CA ALA A 83 -4.24 -4.08 -0.14
C ALA A 83 -3.93 -5.53 0.26
N GLU A 84 -4.15 -6.46 -0.65
CA GLU A 84 -3.82 -7.87 -0.50
C GLU A 84 -2.93 -8.30 -1.67
N GLY A 85 -1.79 -8.89 -1.35
CA GLY A 85 -0.88 -9.44 -2.34
C GLY A 85 -0.59 -10.90 -2.06
N ARG A 86 -0.51 -11.69 -3.14
CA ARG A 86 -0.24 -13.12 -3.07
C ARG A 86 1.01 -13.47 -3.85
N GLY A 87 1.90 -14.23 -3.25
CA GLY A 87 3.13 -14.71 -3.90
C GLY A 87 4.06 -13.57 -4.37
N LEU A 88 4.29 -12.55 -3.54
CA LEU A 88 5.35 -11.57 -3.74
C LEU A 88 6.70 -12.20 -3.36
N VAL A 89 7.42 -12.72 -4.35
CA VAL A 89 8.65 -13.48 -4.15
C VAL A 89 9.73 -13.10 -5.16
N LEU A 90 10.97 -13.43 -4.85
CA LEU A 90 12.10 -13.27 -5.76
C LEU A 90 11.88 -14.07 -7.05
N ALA A 91 12.11 -13.43 -8.18
CA ALA A 91 12.05 -14.02 -9.52
C ALA A 91 13.44 -14.29 -10.12
N GLY A 92 14.49 -14.17 -9.30
CA GLY A 92 15.87 -14.47 -9.69
C GLY A 92 16.77 -14.65 -8.46
N THR A 93 18.07 -14.78 -8.70
CA THR A 93 19.11 -15.11 -7.70
C THR A 93 18.98 -16.54 -7.14
N ASN A 94 19.93 -16.94 -6.28
CA ASN A 94 19.90 -18.25 -5.62
C ASN A 94 18.71 -18.44 -4.65
N ASN A 95 18.04 -17.35 -4.27
CA ASN A 95 16.88 -17.36 -3.36
C ASN A 95 15.54 -17.25 -4.11
N ILE A 96 15.49 -17.62 -5.40
CA ILE A 96 14.29 -17.57 -6.23
C ILE A 96 13.11 -18.31 -5.57
N GLY A 97 11.90 -17.74 -5.67
CA GLY A 97 10.68 -18.30 -5.08
C GLY A 97 10.51 -18.06 -3.58
N THR A 98 11.41 -17.30 -2.95
CA THR A 98 11.32 -16.93 -1.53
C THR A 98 10.97 -15.46 -1.33
N SER A 99 10.58 -15.07 -0.12
CA SER A 99 10.43 -13.66 0.29
C SER A 99 11.76 -12.88 0.35
N GLY A 100 12.89 -13.48 -0.04
CA GLY A 100 14.19 -12.81 -0.11
C GLY A 100 14.72 -12.29 1.22
N GLY A 101 14.20 -12.79 2.35
CA GLY A 101 14.53 -12.28 3.68
C GLY A 101 13.92 -10.91 4.01
N VAL A 102 12.97 -10.42 3.19
CA VAL A 102 12.22 -9.19 3.49
C VAL A 102 11.18 -9.50 4.57
N PRO A 103 11.27 -8.89 5.77
CA PRO A 103 10.38 -9.25 6.88
C PRO A 103 9.03 -8.55 6.81
N THR A 104 8.99 -7.36 6.22
CA THR A 104 7.81 -6.51 6.16
C THR A 104 7.75 -5.76 4.84
N VAL A 105 6.53 -5.38 4.46
CA VAL A 105 6.23 -4.53 3.31
C VAL A 105 5.31 -3.38 3.72
N LEU A 106 5.34 -2.29 2.97
CA LEU A 106 4.40 -1.18 3.10
C LEU A 106 3.86 -0.79 1.72
N ALA A 107 2.72 -0.11 1.72
CA ALA A 107 2.13 0.46 0.52
C ALA A 107 2.43 1.96 0.47
N THR A 108 2.84 2.44 -0.70
CA THR A 108 2.97 3.87 -1.00
C THR A 108 2.06 4.19 -2.18
N LEU A 109 1.01 4.97 -1.94
CA LEU A 109 0.30 5.63 -3.03
C LEU A 109 1.05 6.90 -3.40
N ILE A 110 1.29 7.10 -4.68
CA ILE A 110 1.95 8.29 -5.21
C ILE A 110 0.95 9.05 -6.06
N CYS A 111 0.64 10.28 -5.67
CA CYS A 111 -0.19 11.21 -6.43
C CYS A 111 0.69 12.30 -7.06
N GLN A 112 0.37 12.71 -8.27
CA GLN A 112 1.09 13.76 -8.98
C GLN A 112 0.45 15.13 -8.72
N ASP A 113 1.28 16.13 -8.42
CA ASP A 113 0.89 17.54 -8.33
C ASP A 113 1.85 18.37 -9.21
N GLY A 114 1.36 18.81 -10.37
CA GLY A 114 2.20 19.42 -11.40
C GLY A 114 3.35 18.49 -11.82
N THR A 115 4.58 18.88 -11.52
CA THR A 115 5.80 18.08 -11.77
C THR A 115 6.30 17.31 -10.55
N THR A 116 5.60 17.41 -9.42
CA THR A 116 5.99 16.80 -8.14
C THR A 116 5.23 15.49 -7.93
N PHE A 117 5.90 14.52 -7.32
CA PHE A 117 5.30 13.25 -6.92
C PHE A 117 5.26 13.16 -5.39
N ASN A 118 4.05 13.13 -4.83
CA ASN A 118 3.81 13.11 -3.39
C ASN A 118 3.52 11.68 -2.93
N ASN A 119 4.28 11.21 -1.94
CA ASN A 119 4.11 9.88 -1.36
C ASN A 119 3.09 9.92 -0.22
N HIS A 120 2.27 8.89 -0.15
CA HIS A 120 1.30 8.63 0.91
C HIS A 120 1.52 7.19 1.38
N ASP A 121 2.12 7.02 2.55
CA ASP A 121 2.65 5.74 3.01
C ASP A 121 1.74 5.09 4.06
N SER A 122 1.59 3.77 4.00
CA SER A 122 1.01 2.98 5.09
C SER A 122 2.06 2.69 6.18
N ALA A 123 1.60 2.16 7.31
CA ALA A 123 2.49 1.42 8.21
C ALA A 123 3.09 0.18 7.51
N SER A 124 4.14 -0.40 8.09
CA SER A 124 4.70 -1.67 7.63
C SER A 124 3.92 -2.87 8.17
N PHE A 125 3.67 -3.87 7.33
CA PHE A 125 2.97 -5.11 7.65
C PHE A 125 3.87 -6.32 7.35
N PRO A 126 3.70 -7.45 8.05
CA PRO A 126 4.47 -8.66 7.79
C PRO A 126 4.35 -9.15 6.34
N LEU A 127 5.46 -9.60 5.77
CA LEU A 127 5.49 -10.39 4.54
C LEU A 127 5.68 -11.86 4.94
N ALA A 128 4.73 -12.71 4.58
CA ALA A 128 4.82 -14.13 4.86
C ALA A 128 5.95 -14.80 4.03
N ALA A 129 6.39 -15.97 4.46
CA ALA A 129 7.49 -16.69 3.80
C ALA A 129 7.16 -17.10 2.35
N ASP A 130 5.88 -17.30 2.05
CA ASP A 130 5.34 -17.59 0.70
C ASP A 130 5.07 -16.33 -0.13
N GLY A 131 5.37 -15.14 0.40
CA GLY A 131 5.19 -13.86 -0.27
C GLY A 131 3.79 -13.27 -0.13
N ASP A 132 2.93 -13.85 0.71
CA ASP A 132 1.60 -13.29 0.96
C ASP A 132 1.66 -12.12 1.96
N PHE A 133 0.83 -11.10 1.76
CA PHE A 133 0.71 -9.98 2.69
C PHE A 133 -0.67 -9.33 2.64
N LYS A 134 -1.02 -8.66 3.73
CA LYS A 134 -2.22 -7.84 3.86
C LYS A 134 -1.88 -6.52 4.56
N ILE A 135 -2.21 -5.41 3.90
CA ILE A 135 -2.00 -4.05 4.39
C ILE A 135 -3.37 -3.42 4.61
N GLN A 136 -3.55 -2.78 5.77
CA GLN A 136 -4.80 -2.10 6.11
C GLN A 136 -4.54 -0.92 7.04
N GLY A 137 -5.18 0.21 6.78
CA GLY A 137 -5.10 1.39 7.64
C GLY A 137 -4.93 2.68 6.84
N PRO A 138 -4.68 3.80 7.53
CA PRO A 138 -4.56 5.10 6.88
C PRO A 138 -3.21 5.25 6.17
N LEU A 139 -3.23 5.95 5.03
CA LEU A 139 -2.03 6.49 4.40
C LEU A 139 -1.66 7.84 5.03
N THR A 140 -0.37 8.07 5.23
CA THR A 140 0.16 9.31 5.82
C THR A 140 1.26 9.91 4.94
N PRO A 141 1.18 11.21 4.58
CA PRO A 141 0.01 12.09 4.74
C PRO A 141 -1.22 11.55 3.97
N SER A 142 -2.42 12.03 4.29
CA SER A 142 -3.63 11.63 3.54
C SER A 142 -3.48 12.01 2.05
N PRO A 143 -3.86 11.12 1.12
CA PRO A 143 -3.91 11.45 -0.31
C PRO A 143 -4.87 12.60 -0.61
N PRO A 144 -4.59 13.43 -1.63
CA PRO A 144 -5.58 14.35 -2.17
C PRO A 144 -6.69 13.60 -2.91
N ASP A 145 -7.86 14.22 -2.98
CA ASP A 145 -8.99 13.80 -3.80
C ASP A 145 -9.31 14.93 -4.81
N PRO A 146 -9.08 14.75 -6.12
CA PRO A 146 -8.62 13.51 -6.76
C PRO A 146 -7.11 13.25 -6.61
N CYS A 147 -6.72 11.98 -6.57
CA CYS A 147 -5.32 11.57 -6.70
C CYS A 147 -4.95 11.49 -8.18
N THR A 148 -4.34 12.55 -8.70
CA THR A 148 -3.97 12.62 -10.13
C THR A 148 -2.84 11.64 -10.46
N ASN A 149 -2.99 10.90 -11.57
CA ASN A 149 -2.07 9.86 -12.04
C ASN A 149 -1.63 8.91 -10.91
N PRO A 150 -2.52 8.11 -10.31
CA PRO A 150 -2.19 7.32 -9.14
C PRO A 150 -1.21 6.19 -9.49
N VAL A 151 -0.17 6.01 -8.66
CA VAL A 151 0.73 4.85 -8.72
C VAL A 151 0.81 4.25 -7.32
N LEU A 152 0.49 2.96 -7.19
CA LEU A 152 0.64 2.24 -5.92
C LEU A 152 1.84 1.33 -5.98
N LEU A 153 2.80 1.52 -5.06
CA LEU A 153 3.97 0.67 -4.91
C LEU A 153 3.88 -0.13 -3.62
N ILE A 154 4.30 -1.39 -3.69
CA ILE A 154 4.62 -2.22 -2.53
C ILE A 154 6.12 -2.19 -2.36
N ARG A 155 6.57 -1.71 -1.20
CA ARG A 155 7.98 -1.44 -0.90
C ARG A 155 8.45 -2.27 0.28
N ILE A 156 9.76 -2.48 0.35
CA ILE A 156 10.40 -3.04 1.55
C ILE A 156 10.01 -2.16 2.73
N GLY A 157 9.42 -2.80 3.75
CA GLY A 157 9.01 -2.14 4.97
C GLY A 157 10.18 -1.52 5.71
N GLY A 158 9.91 -0.45 6.43
CA GLY A 158 10.89 0.27 7.23
C GLY A 158 10.19 1.16 8.23
N GLN A 159 10.94 1.63 9.22
CA GLN A 159 10.41 2.60 10.17
C GLN A 159 10.42 4.01 9.55
N PRO A 160 9.45 4.86 9.89
CA PRO A 160 9.48 6.27 9.51
C PRO A 160 10.81 6.95 9.93
N PRO A 161 11.33 7.91 9.13
CA PRO A 161 10.77 8.37 7.88
C PRO A 161 10.99 7.35 6.75
N ILE A 162 9.94 7.10 5.97
CA ILE A 162 10.04 6.28 4.76
C ILE A 162 10.80 7.10 3.71
N THR A 163 11.88 6.53 3.15
CA THR A 163 12.71 7.24 2.16
C THR A 163 12.79 6.46 0.85
N ASN A 164 12.91 7.19 -0.26
CA ASN A 164 12.98 6.59 -1.60
C ASN A 164 14.24 5.73 -1.84
N ALA A 165 15.30 5.94 -1.06
CA ALA A 165 16.54 5.17 -1.16
C ALA A 165 16.57 3.93 -0.25
N GLY A 166 15.97 4.01 0.95
CA GLY A 166 15.94 2.91 1.92
C GLY A 166 14.82 1.90 1.66
N ASN A 167 13.67 2.37 1.18
CA ASN A 167 12.47 1.56 0.99
C ASN A 167 12.24 1.32 -0.49
N ARG A 168 12.90 0.29 -1.02
CA ARG A 168 12.88 -0.07 -2.44
C ARG A 168 11.54 -0.69 -2.83
N TRP A 169 11.05 -0.43 -4.05
CA TRP A 169 9.80 -1.02 -4.54
C TRP A 169 10.03 -2.44 -5.08
N LEU A 170 9.11 -3.34 -4.74
CA LEU A 170 9.12 -4.76 -5.07
C LEU A 170 8.01 -5.11 -6.08
N ALA A 171 6.87 -4.45 -5.95
CA ALA A 171 5.75 -4.58 -6.87
C ALA A 171 4.99 -3.26 -7.02
N ALA A 172 4.17 -3.16 -8.06
CA ALA A 172 3.24 -2.07 -8.29
C ALA A 172 1.84 -2.60 -8.58
N GLY A 173 0.80 -1.86 -8.19
CA GLY A 173 -0.58 -2.14 -8.57
C GLY A 173 -0.90 -1.64 -9.98
N ILE A 174 -1.71 -2.38 -10.72
CA ILE A 174 -2.26 -1.94 -12.00
C ILE A 174 -3.58 -1.20 -11.73
N PRO A 175 -3.73 0.09 -12.09
CA PRO A 175 -4.98 0.81 -11.89
C PRO A 175 -6.13 0.06 -12.55
N LYS A 176 -7.22 -0.12 -11.81
CA LYS A 176 -8.44 -0.69 -12.37
C LYS A 176 -9.11 0.38 -13.23
N LEU A 177 -9.13 0.15 -14.53
CA LEU A 177 -9.90 0.98 -15.45
C LEU A 177 -11.38 0.60 -15.28
N GLU A 178 -12.26 1.59 -15.22
CA GLU A 178 -13.70 1.32 -15.30
C GLU A 178 -13.95 0.56 -16.61
N HIS A 179 -14.44 -0.68 -16.51
CA HIS A 179 -15.03 -1.35 -17.66
C HIS A 179 -16.42 -0.74 -17.82
N ASP A 180 -16.64 -0.03 -18.92
CA ASP A 180 -17.97 0.17 -19.47
C ASP A 180 -18.48 -1.22 -19.91
N ASP A 181 -19.12 -1.96 -19.00
CA ASP A 181 -19.92 -3.15 -19.32
C ASP A 181 -21.28 -2.75 -19.93
#